data_AF-A0A925L4J1-F1
#
_entry.id   AF-A0A925L4J1-F1
#
_cell.length_a   1.000
_cell.length_b   1.000
_cell.length_c   1.000
_cell.angle_alpha   90.00
_cell.angle_beta   90.00
_cell.angle_gamma   90.00
#
_symmetry.space_group_name_H-M   'P 1'
#
loop_
_entity.id
_entity.type
_entity.pdbx_description
1 polymer ?
#
loop_
_entity_poly.entity_id
_entity_poly.type
_entity_poly.pdbx_seq_one_letter_code
_entity_poly.pdbx_strand_id
1 'polypeptide(L)'
;MDRLQDTLDGLDDGIIRFDGELKLLAWNKALLDIMGFPPEMMVVGTPFLAFVEFNIARGEHGVGETRLIVSQRLASLTDSYSRRRPDGTMIRVRGKAMPDGGILKVFTRVESAPGHDSPAPQLSAREREVLLWAAQGKTAWETSTILG
;
A
#
# COMPACT_ATOMS: atom_id res chain seq x y z
N MET A 1 21.12 -2.23 -20.81
CA MET A 1 20.60 -2.10 -19.43
C MET A 1 20.27 -0.64 -19.19
N ASP A 2 19.08 -0.38 -18.65
CA ASP A 2 18.47 0.94 -18.53
C ASP A 2 18.99 1.68 -17.27
N ARG A 3 19.43 2.94 -17.40
CA ARG A 3 20.11 3.72 -16.33
C ARG A 3 19.25 3.92 -15.08
N LEU A 4 17.92 3.85 -15.24
CA LEU A 4 16.98 3.96 -14.12
C LEU A 4 17.07 2.76 -13.19
N GLN A 5 17.25 1.56 -13.75
CA GLN A 5 17.32 0.33 -12.97
C GLN A 5 18.56 0.28 -12.07
N ASP A 6 19.71 0.69 -12.60
CA ASP A 6 20.98 0.72 -11.84
C ASP A 6 20.92 1.71 -10.66
N THR A 7 20.20 2.82 -10.82
CA THR A 7 20.02 3.82 -9.76
C THR A 7 19.12 3.30 -8.65
N LEU A 8 18.06 2.56 -9.01
CA LEU A 8 17.12 2.00 -8.04
C LEU A 8 17.71 0.78 -7.32
N ASP A 9 18.54 -0.02 -7.99
CA ASP A 9 19.20 -1.20 -7.40
C ASP A 9 20.25 -0.83 -6.35
N GLY A 10 20.75 0.41 -6.34
CA GLY A 10 21.65 0.94 -5.31
C GLY A 10 20.95 1.37 -4.02
N LEU A 11 19.62 1.32 -3.97
CA LEU A 11 18.83 1.64 -2.79
C LEU A 11 18.46 0.38 -2.02
N ASP A 12 18.69 0.40 -0.71
CA ASP A 12 18.28 -0.69 0.19
C ASP A 12 16.75 -0.74 0.39
N ASP A 13 16.05 0.34 0.01
CA ASP A 13 14.59 0.41 0.01
C ASP A 13 14.00 -0.32 -1.20
N GLY A 14 12.98 -1.13 -0.95
CA GLY A 14 12.23 -1.82 -2.00
C GLY A 14 11.28 -0.86 -2.71
N ILE A 15 11.34 -0.80 -4.04
CA ILE A 15 10.56 0.13 -4.85
C ILE A 15 9.72 -0.65 -5.85
N ILE A 16 8.46 -0.26 -5.99
CA ILE A 16 7.55 -0.73 -7.04
C ILE A 16 6.71 0.43 -7.57
N ARG A 17 6.56 0.50 -8.89
CA ARG A 17 5.81 1.54 -9.59
C ARG A 17 4.79 0.91 -10.53
N PHE A 18 3.59 1.47 -10.53
CA PHE A 18 2.52 1.12 -11.46
C PHE A 18 2.09 2.34 -12.28
N ASP A 19 1.59 2.12 -13.49
CA ASP A 19 0.94 3.15 -14.32
C ASP A 19 -0.49 3.46 -13.83
N GLY A 20 -1.17 4.37 -14.54
CA GLY A 20 -2.56 4.75 -14.26
C GLY A 20 -3.59 3.63 -14.46
N GLU A 21 -3.22 2.53 -15.12
CA GLU A 21 -4.04 1.32 -15.27
C GLU A 21 -3.66 0.23 -14.23
N LEU A 22 -2.84 0.61 -13.24
CA LEU A 22 -2.32 -0.26 -12.19
C LEU A 22 -1.54 -1.47 -12.73
N LYS A 23 -0.79 -1.27 -13.82
CA LYS A 23 0.17 -2.25 -14.35
C LYS A 23 1.59 -1.91 -13.96
N LEU A 24 2.39 -2.92 -13.65
CA LEU A 24 3.77 -2.75 -13.22
C LEU A 24 4.58 -2.02 -14.30
N LEU A 25 5.23 -0.91 -13.93
CA LEU A 25 6.13 -0.17 -14.79
C LEU A 25 7.60 -0.34 -14.41
N ALA A 26 7.90 -0.38 -13.12
CA ALA A 26 9.28 -0.46 -12.63
C ALA A 26 9.32 -1.06 -11.22
N TRP A 27 10.45 -1.65 -10.86
CA TRP A 27 10.73 -2.23 -9.56
C TRP A 27 12.25 -2.34 -9.35
N ASN A 28 12.73 -2.64 -8.15
CA ASN A 28 14.16 -2.90 -7.89
C ASN A 28 14.39 -4.22 -7.15
N LYS A 29 15.64 -4.72 -7.14
CA LYS A 29 15.97 -5.99 -6.48
C LYS A 29 15.64 -6.00 -4.99
N ALA A 30 15.86 -4.90 -4.28
CA ALA A 30 15.55 -4.78 -2.85
C ALA A 30 14.08 -5.06 -2.52
N LEU A 31 13.15 -4.79 -3.45
CA LEU A 31 11.74 -5.16 -3.29
C LEU A 31 11.58 -6.67 -3.07
N LEU A 32 12.29 -7.49 -3.84
CA LEU A 32 12.16 -8.95 -3.78
C LEU A 32 12.73 -9.46 -2.46
N ASP A 33 13.82 -8.85 -1.99
CA ASP A 33 14.41 -9.20 -0.70
C ASP A 33 13.50 -8.81 0.47
N ILE A 34 12.90 -7.62 0.42
CA ILE A 34 12.05 -7.10 1.50
C ILE A 34 10.68 -7.77 1.52
N MET A 35 10.09 -7.96 0.35
CA MET A 35 8.73 -8.45 0.20
C MET A 35 8.67 -9.93 -0.17
N GLY A 36 9.78 -10.61 -0.47
CA GLY A 36 9.77 -12.03 -0.83
C GLY A 36 8.87 -12.34 -2.03
N PHE A 37 8.78 -11.43 -3.00
CA PHE A 37 8.05 -11.71 -4.23
C PHE A 37 8.91 -12.59 -5.15
N PRO A 38 8.31 -13.59 -5.81
CA PRO A 38 9.04 -14.40 -6.76
C PRO A 38 9.42 -13.58 -8.01
N PRO A 39 10.64 -13.72 -8.57
CA PRO A 39 11.10 -12.94 -9.71
C PRO A 39 10.19 -13.01 -10.94
N GLU A 40 9.52 -14.14 -11.16
CA GLU A 40 8.59 -14.37 -12.27
C GLU A 40 7.34 -13.46 -12.23
N MET A 41 7.02 -12.86 -11.08
CA MET A 41 5.96 -11.85 -10.98
C MET A 41 6.42 -10.45 -11.43
N MET A 42 7.73 -10.23 -11.57
CA MET A 42 8.29 -8.91 -11.82
C MET A 42 8.37 -8.55 -13.31
N VAL A 43 7.30 -8.88 -14.04
CA VAL A 43 7.16 -8.61 -15.47
C VAL A 43 6.41 -7.30 -15.66
N VAL A 44 7.00 -6.35 -16.40
CA VAL A 44 6.32 -5.10 -16.77
C VAL A 44 4.96 -5.43 -17.41
N GLY A 45 3.91 -4.74 -16.98
CA GLY A 45 2.53 -5.05 -17.35
C GLY A 45 1.76 -5.93 -16.35
N THR A 46 2.43 -6.51 -15.34
CA THR A 46 1.75 -7.33 -14.32
C THR A 46 0.77 -6.46 -13.51
N PRO A 47 -0.50 -6.87 -13.36
CA PRO A 47 -1.49 -6.08 -12.64
C PRO A 47 -1.20 -6.02 -11.14
N PHE A 48 -1.44 -4.85 -10.52
CA PHE A 48 -1.37 -4.64 -9.07
C PHE A 48 -2.13 -5.72 -8.27
N LEU A 49 -3.28 -6.16 -8.79
CA LEU A 49 -4.11 -7.17 -8.15
C LEU A 49 -3.36 -8.50 -7.92
N ALA A 50 -2.48 -8.92 -8.83
CA ALA A 50 -1.69 -10.14 -8.67
C ALA A 50 -0.79 -10.06 -7.42
N PHE A 51 -0.23 -8.88 -7.12
CA PHE A 51 0.57 -8.66 -5.92
C PHE A 51 -0.28 -8.67 -4.65
N VAL A 52 -1.51 -8.14 -4.72
CA VAL A 52 -2.45 -8.17 -3.60
C VAL A 52 -2.89 -9.61 -3.31
N GLU A 53 -3.25 -10.37 -4.33
CA GLU A 53 -3.65 -11.78 -4.21
C GLU A 53 -2.53 -12.64 -3.64
N PHE A 54 -1.30 -12.48 -4.15
CA PHE A 54 -0.12 -13.15 -3.60
C PHE A 54 0.09 -12.83 -2.12
N ASN A 55 -0.08 -11.56 -1.73
CA ASN A 55 0.01 -11.12 -0.34
C ASN A 55 -1.09 -11.70 0.54
N ILE A 56 -2.33 -11.80 0.04
CA ILE A 56 -3.45 -12.42 0.76
C ILE A 56 -3.16 -13.91 0.99
N ALA A 57 -2.72 -14.63 -0.04
CA ALA A 57 -2.46 -16.07 0.02
C ALA A 57 -1.43 -16.45 1.10
N ARG A 58 -0.47 -15.57 1.40
CA ARG A 58 0.55 -15.77 2.44
C ARG A 58 0.28 -15.07 3.78
N GLY A 59 -0.93 -14.54 3.96
CA GLY A 59 -1.35 -13.92 5.22
C GLY A 59 -0.79 -12.52 5.49
N GLU A 60 -0.24 -11.84 4.49
CA GLU A 60 0.37 -10.50 4.62
C GLU A 60 -0.65 -9.41 5.03
N HIS A 61 -1.94 -9.71 4.89
CA HIS A 61 -3.05 -8.82 5.23
C HIS A 61 -3.92 -9.32 6.39
N GLY A 62 -3.47 -10.37 7.10
CA GLY A 62 -4.26 -11.01 8.15
C GLY A 62 -5.42 -11.83 7.60
N VAL A 63 -6.33 -12.23 8.49
CA VAL A 63 -7.52 -13.02 8.15
C VAL A 63 -8.64 -12.08 7.70
N GLY A 64 -9.30 -12.41 6.58
CA GLY A 64 -10.45 -11.65 6.10
C GLY A 64 -10.93 -12.14 4.74
N GLU A 65 -12.08 -11.65 4.29
CA GLU A 65 -12.60 -11.94 2.97
C GLU A 65 -11.73 -11.27 1.89
N THR A 66 -11.25 -12.05 0.91
CA THR A 66 -10.39 -11.57 -0.18
C THR A 66 -10.93 -10.33 -0.87
N ARG A 67 -12.24 -10.28 -1.18
CA ARG A 67 -12.86 -9.14 -1.87
C ARG A 67 -12.79 -7.85 -1.05
N LEU A 68 -12.98 -7.94 0.26
CA LEU A 68 -12.89 -6.79 1.16
C LEU A 68 -11.45 -6.30 1.25
N ILE A 69 -10.48 -7.20 1.37
CA ILE A 69 -9.06 -6.84 1.42
C ILE A 69 -8.63 -6.19 0.10
N VAL A 70 -9.01 -6.74 -1.05
CA VAL A 70 -8.73 -6.16 -2.36
C VAL A 70 -9.32 -4.75 -2.47
N SER A 71 -10.60 -4.58 -2.11
CA SER A 71 -11.28 -3.28 -2.14
C SER A 71 -10.57 -2.25 -1.25
N GLN A 72 -10.18 -2.65 -0.03
CA GLN A 72 -9.42 -1.79 0.87
C GLN A 72 -8.06 -1.40 0.28
N ARG A 73 -7.34 -2.32 -0.38
CA ARG A 73 -6.04 -2.02 -0.99
C ARG A 73 -6.15 -1.09 -2.19
N LEU A 74 -7.22 -1.19 -2.97
CA LEU A 74 -7.51 -0.25 -4.06
C LEU A 74 -7.92 1.14 -3.54
N ALA A 75 -8.58 1.21 -2.39
CA ALA A 75 -8.93 2.49 -1.76
C ALA A 75 -7.72 3.17 -1.06
N SER A 76 -6.68 2.41 -0.73
CA SER A 76 -5.50 2.86 0.05
C SER A 76 -4.19 2.76 -0.75
N LEU A 77 -4.24 2.99 -2.06
CA LEU A 77 -3.07 2.85 -2.94
C LEU A 77 -1.93 3.79 -2.55
N THR A 78 -2.26 4.98 -2.05
CA THR A 78 -1.29 6.02 -1.65
C THR A 78 -0.98 6.06 -0.16
N ASP A 79 -1.63 5.22 0.64
CA ASP A 79 -1.49 5.29 2.09
C ASP A 79 -0.09 4.89 2.52
N SER A 80 0.36 5.52 3.60
CA SER A 80 1.62 5.22 4.27
C SER A 80 1.34 4.64 5.64
N TYR A 81 1.91 3.47 5.93
CA TYR A 81 1.67 2.75 7.17
C TYR A 81 2.86 1.83 7.49
N SER A 82 2.97 1.40 8.75
CA SER A 82 3.93 0.37 9.15
C SER A 82 3.19 -0.91 9.53
N ARG A 83 3.76 -2.07 9.20
CA ARG A 83 3.19 -3.36 9.58
C ARG A 83 4.29 -4.38 9.86
N ARG A 84 3.96 -5.34 10.72
CA ARG A 84 4.74 -6.57 10.85
C ARG A 84 4.28 -7.55 9.78
N ARG A 85 5.22 -8.08 9.01
CA ARG A 85 4.99 -9.14 8.02
C ARG A 85 4.84 -10.50 8.71
N PRO A 86 4.26 -11.51 8.06
CA PRO A 86 4.12 -12.86 8.62
C PRO A 86 5.47 -13.50 9.03
N ASP A 87 6.55 -13.16 8.33
CA ASP A 87 7.92 -13.60 8.66
C ASP A 87 8.54 -12.87 9.87
N GLY A 88 7.80 -11.97 10.51
CA GLY A 88 8.24 -11.20 11.67
C GLY A 88 8.93 -9.88 11.33
N THR A 89 9.32 -9.65 10.08
CA THR A 89 9.97 -8.40 9.63
C THR A 89 9.03 -7.22 9.81
N MET A 90 9.52 -6.13 10.42
CA MET A 90 8.77 -4.88 10.46
C MET A 90 9.12 -4.04 9.24
N ILE A 91 8.10 -3.60 8.52
CA ILE A 91 8.27 -2.74 7.34
C ILE A 91 7.44 -1.48 7.46
N ARG A 92 7.96 -0.40 6.88
CA ARG A 92 7.21 0.81 6.56
C ARG A 92 6.91 0.81 5.07
N VAL A 93 5.64 1.01 4.73
CA VAL A 93 5.18 1.21 3.36
C VAL A 93 4.81 2.67 3.19
N ARG A 94 5.32 3.30 2.13
CA ARG A 94 4.92 4.64 1.71
C ARG A 94 4.37 4.61 0.31
N GLY A 95 3.13 5.07 0.12
CA GLY A 95 2.52 5.25 -1.18
C GLY A 95 2.57 6.71 -1.64
N LYS A 96 2.62 6.93 -2.95
CA LYS A 96 2.52 8.27 -3.56
C LYS A 96 1.84 8.17 -4.92
N ALA A 97 0.85 9.03 -5.17
CA ALA A 97 0.29 9.23 -6.50
C ALA A 97 1.29 9.99 -7.38
N MET A 98 1.38 9.59 -8.64
CA MET A 98 2.28 10.18 -9.63
C MET A 98 1.48 11.05 -10.61
N PRO A 99 2.10 12.08 -11.24
CA PRO A 99 1.39 12.97 -12.16
C PRO A 99 0.75 12.28 -13.37
N ASP A 100 1.23 11.10 -13.75
CA ASP A 100 0.69 10.29 -14.84
C ASP A 100 -0.47 9.37 -14.41
N GLY A 101 -1.05 9.61 -13.23
CA GLY A 101 -2.12 8.79 -12.65
C GLY A 101 -1.63 7.47 -12.05
N GLY A 102 -0.34 7.15 -12.21
CA GLY A 102 0.27 5.97 -11.62
C GLY A 102 0.54 6.10 -10.12
N ILE A 103 1.11 5.04 -9.55
CA ILE A 103 1.45 4.98 -8.13
C ILE A 103 2.89 4.50 -7.93
N LEU A 104 3.55 5.07 -6.92
CA LEU A 104 4.84 4.61 -6.41
C LEU A 104 4.64 4.09 -5.00
N LYS A 105 5.15 2.88 -4.71
CA LYS A 105 5.26 2.37 -3.34
C LYS A 105 6.71 2.08 -2.99
N VAL A 106 7.10 2.52 -1.80
CA VAL A 106 8.43 2.31 -1.21
C VAL A 106 8.28 1.49 0.07
N PHE A 107 9.10 0.46 0.22
CA PHE A 107 9.12 -0.47 1.33
C PHE A 107 10.48 -0.41 2.02
N THR A 108 10.47 -0.06 3.31
CA THR A 108 11.69 0.08 4.12
C THR A 108 11.60 -0.87 5.29
N ARG A 109 12.64 -1.70 5.53
CA ARG A 109 12.73 -2.43 6.80
C ARG A 109 13.01 -1.45 7.93
N VAL A 110 12.33 -1.61 9.06
CA VAL A 110 12.55 -0.79 10.24
C VAL A 110 12.71 -1.69 11.46
N GLU A 111 13.52 -1.28 12.43
CA GLU A 111 13.79 -2.08 13.63
C GLU A 111 12.54 -2.27 14.50
N SER A 112 11.66 -1.26 14.51
CA SER A 112 10.37 -1.28 15.18
C SER A 112 9.40 -0.31 14.51
N ALA A 113 8.09 -0.52 14.69
CA ALA A 113 7.14 0.53 14.35
C ALA A 113 7.56 1.79 15.12
N PRO A 114 7.56 2.99 14.50
CA PRO A 114 7.85 4.20 15.26
C PRO A 114 6.93 4.20 16.48
N GLY A 115 7.52 4.43 17.66
CA GLY A 115 6.75 4.68 18.87
C GLY A 115 5.70 5.74 18.55
N HIS A 116 4.56 5.64 19.23
CA HIS A 116 3.37 6.46 19.07
C HIS A 116 3.59 7.96 19.45
N ASP A 117 4.80 8.48 19.24
CA ASP A 117 5.29 9.83 19.55
C ASP A 117 5.28 10.76 18.32
N SER A 118 4.87 10.28 17.15
CA SER A 118 4.30 11.23 16.18
C SER A 118 2.94 11.64 16.71
N PRO A 119 2.67 12.94 16.98
CA PRO A 119 1.34 13.36 17.39
C PRO A 119 0.36 12.80 16.35
N ALA A 120 -0.59 11.99 16.81
CA ALA A 120 -1.65 11.49 15.95
C ALA A 120 -2.19 12.68 15.15
N PRO A 121 -2.37 12.57 13.82
CA PRO A 121 -2.93 13.66 13.05
C PRO A 121 -4.21 14.10 13.77
N GLN A 122 -4.23 15.35 14.24
CA GLN A 122 -5.39 15.90 14.92
C GLN A 122 -6.49 16.01 13.89
N LEU A 123 -7.33 14.99 13.84
CA LEU A 123 -8.53 14.98 13.04
C LEU A 123 -9.33 16.23 13.40
N SER A 124 -9.67 17.01 12.38
CA SER A 124 -10.63 18.09 12.51
C SER A 124 -11.94 17.57 13.09
N ALA A 125 -12.75 18.44 13.67
CA ALA A 125 -14.07 18.07 14.21
C ALA A 125 -14.91 17.29 13.17
N ARG A 126 -14.77 17.67 11.90
CA ARG A 126 -15.45 17.06 10.75
C ARG A 126 -14.96 15.64 10.45
N GLU A 127 -13.64 15.39 10.52
CA GLU A 127 -13.08 14.05 10.26
C GLU A 127 -13.40 13.07 11.41
N ARG A 128 -13.48 13.57 12.65
CA ARG A 128 -13.96 12.76 13.79
C ARG A 128 -15.42 12.37 13.64
N GLU A 129 -16.26 13.28 13.17
CA GLU A 129 -17.68 13.03 12.93
C GLU A 129 -17.89 11.96 11.86
N VAL A 130 -17.14 12.02 10.75
CA VAL A 130 -17.18 11.02 9.67
C VAL A 130 -16.76 9.63 10.17
N LEU A 131 -15.73 9.54 11.01
CA LEU A 131 -15.27 8.27 11.56
C LEU A 131 -16.23 7.68 12.61
N LEU A 132 -16.82 8.52 13.47
CA LEU A 132 -17.86 8.09 14.42
C LEU A 132 -19.13 7.64 13.70
N TRP A 133 -19.44 8.23 12.55
CA TRP A 133 -20.57 7.84 11.71
C TRP A 133 -20.31 6.54 10.94
N ALA A 134 -19.09 6.34 10.40
CA ALA A 134 -18.68 5.10 9.74
C ALA A 134 -18.59 3.91 10.71
N ALA A 135 -18.17 4.15 11.96
CA ALA A 135 -18.12 3.14 13.02
C ALA A 135 -19.51 2.62 13.45
N GLN A 136 -20.58 3.33 13.10
CA GLN A 136 -21.97 2.90 13.33
C GLN A 136 -22.55 2.06 12.17
N GLY A 137 -21.72 1.65 11.20
CA GLY A 137 -22.10 0.71 10.15
C GLY A 137 -22.96 1.28 9.02
N LYS A 138 -22.99 2.62 8.87
CA LYS A 138 -23.74 3.30 7.80
C LYS A 138 -22.86 3.49 6.56
N THR A 139 -23.39 3.11 5.39
CA THR A 139 -22.67 3.11 4.11
C THR A 139 -22.87 4.41 3.33
N ALA A 140 -21.86 4.78 2.52
CA ALA A 140 -21.76 6.04 1.75
C ALA A 140 -22.85 6.31 0.67
N TRP A 141 -23.96 5.55 0.65
CA TRP A 141 -25.12 5.85 -0.21
C TRP A 141 -26.31 6.46 0.57
N GLU A 142 -26.29 6.45 1.90
CA GLU A 142 -27.28 7.17 2.74
C GLU A 142 -27.00 8.69 2.83
N THR A 143 -25.90 9.16 2.23
CA THR A 143 -25.40 10.54 2.30
C THR A 143 -26.13 11.54 1.39
N SER A 144 -27.17 11.13 0.65
CA SER A 144 -27.82 12.04 -0.30
C SER A 144 -28.85 13.01 0.30
N THR A 145 -29.08 13.01 1.62
CA THR A 145 -30.11 13.88 2.24
C THR A 145 -29.55 14.91 3.22
N ILE A 146 -28.24 14.95 3.49
CA ILE A 146 -27.66 15.95 4.42
C ILE A 146 -26.76 16.96 3.70
N LEU A 147 -26.38 16.73 2.45
CA LEU A 147 -25.72 17.74 1.61
C LEU A 147 -26.78 18.62 0.91
N GLY A 148 -27.42 19.47 1.72
CA GLY A 148 -27.78 20.82 1.25
C GLY A 148 -26.54 21.69 1.27
#